data_AF-A0ABD5S5I5-F1
#
_entry.id   AF-A0ABD5S5I5-F1
#
_cell.length_a   1.000
_cell.length_b   1.000
_cell.length_c   1.000
_cell.angle_alpha   90.00
_cell.angle_beta   90.00
_cell.angle_gamma   90.00
#
_symmetry.space_group_name_H-M   'P 1'
#
loop_
_entity.id
_entity.type
_entity.pdbx_description
1 polymer ?
#
loop_
_entity_poly.entity_id
_entity_poly.type
_entity_poly.pdbx_seq_one_letter_code
_entity_poly.pdbx_strand_id
1 'polypeptide(L)' 'MDDQTRRGLVGAGTFGFGLSGVVDVLLLHLVLQWHHLISNVVAPTTLAGLRTNLVADGLFTLGTL' A
#
# COMPACT_ATOMS: atom_id res chain seq x y z
N MET A 1 20.78 19.64 -15.25
CA MET A 1 19.98 18.46 -15.67
C MET A 1 19.02 18.94 -16.75
N ASP A 2 18.94 18.23 -17.87
CA ASP A 2 18.00 18.57 -18.95
C ASP A 2 16.54 18.18 -18.59
N ASP A 3 15.58 18.67 -19.39
CA ASP A 3 14.15 18.44 -19.18
C ASP A 3 13.78 16.95 -19.25
N GLN A 4 14.44 16.20 -20.14
CA GLN A 4 14.24 14.76 -20.30
C GLN A 4 14.62 13.99 -19.04
N THR A 5 15.75 14.32 -18.44
CA THR A 5 16.20 13.73 -17.17
C THR A 5 15.23 14.05 -16.04
N ARG A 6 14.72 15.28 -15.96
CA ARG A 6 13.74 15.68 -14.94
C ARG A 6 12.44 14.89 -15.07
N ARG A 7 11.91 14.76 -16.29
CA ARG A 7 10.71 13.94 -16.58
C ARG A 7 10.93 12.47 -16.23
N GLY A 8 12.10 11.93 -16.56
CA GLY A 8 12.48 10.56 -16.21
C GLY A 8 12.50 10.32 -14.71
N LEU A 9 13.07 11.25 -13.92
CA LEU A 9 13.09 11.17 -12.47
C LEU A 9 11.71 11.25 -11.84
N VAL A 10 10.84 12.14 -12.33
CA VAL A 10 9.45 12.23 -11.86
C VAL A 10 8.71 10.93 -12.16
N GLY A 11 8.82 10.40 -13.38
CA GLY A 11 8.18 9.14 -13.76
C GLY A 11 8.66 7.96 -12.90
N ALA A 12 9.98 7.83 -12.73
CA ALA A 12 10.57 6.78 -11.89
C ALA A 12 10.17 6.93 -10.41
N GLY A 13 10.09 8.17 -9.91
CA GLY A 13 9.64 8.45 -8.55
C GLY A 13 8.18 8.04 -8.33
N THR A 14 7.28 8.43 -9.23
CA THR A 14 5.86 8.07 -9.14
C THR A 14 5.67 6.56 -9.23
N PHE A 15 6.33 5.90 -10.19
CA PHE A 15 6.27 4.45 -10.33
C PHE A 15 6.82 3.72 -9.10
N GLY A 16 7.99 4.15 -8.61
CA GLY A 16 8.62 3.56 -7.41
C GLY A 16 7.75 3.72 -6.16
N PHE A 17 7.12 4.88 -5.99
CA PHE A 17 6.18 5.12 -4.90
C PHE A 17 4.98 4.18 -4.98
N GLY A 18 4.35 4.07 -6.16
CA GLY A 18 3.23 3.16 -6.37
C GLY A 18 3.58 1.69 -6.11
N LEU A 19 4.70 1.24 -6.67
CA LEU A 19 5.23 -0.11 -6.44
C LEU A 19 5.51 -0.36 -4.95
N SER A 20 6.06 0.62 -4.23
CA SER A 20 6.33 0.47 -2.80
C SER A 20 5.07 0.25 -1.98
N GLY A 21 3.95 0.91 -2.34
CA GLY A 21 2.65 0.70 -1.69
C GLY A 21 2.08 -0.71 -1.92
N VAL A 22 2.24 -1.24 -3.14
CA VAL A 22 1.84 -2.62 -3.46
C VAL A 22 2.67 -3.64 -2.65
N VAL A 23 3.98 -3.43 -2.58
CA VAL A 23 4.90 -4.31 -1.82
C VAL A 23 4.58 -4.27 -0.33
N ASP A 24 4.30 -3.09 0.21
CA ASP A 24 3.91 -2.89 1.61
C ASP A 24 2.64 -3.65 1.98
N VAL A 25 1.56 -3.49 1.20
CA VAL A 25 0.31 -4.22 1.44
C VAL A 25 0.54 -5.73 1.32
N LEU A 26 1.20 -6.18 0.25
CA LEU A 26 1.41 -7.62 0.03
C LEU A 26 2.21 -8.25 1.18
N LEU A 27 3.36 -7.66 1.53
CA LEU A 27 4.26 -8.27 2.49
C LEU A 27 3.84 -7.95 3.93
N LEU A 28 3.64 -6.69 4.27
CA LEU A 28 3.42 -6.27 5.65
C LEU A 28 1.97 -6.47 6.10
N HIS A 29 0.98 -6.22 5.23
CA HIS A 29 -0.44 -6.35 5.60
C HIS A 29 -1.00 -7.76 5.38
N LEU A 30 -0.59 -8.47 4.32
CA LEU A 30 -1.19 -9.76 3.96
C LEU A 30 -0.36 -10.98 4.40
N VAL A 31 0.93 -11.02 4.04
CA VAL A 31 1.79 -12.18 4.33
C VAL A 31 2.22 -12.19 5.79
N LEU A 32 2.83 -11.10 6.24
CA LEU A 32 3.33 -10.97 7.62
C LEU A 32 2.23 -10.55 8.60
N GLN A 33 1.14 -9.96 8.10
CA GLN A 33 0.04 -9.44 8.92
C GLN A 33 0.52 -8.57 10.08
N TRP A 34 1.62 -7.83 9.87
CA TRP A 34 2.26 -7.04 10.92
C TRP A 34 1.33 -5.91 11.36
N HIS A 35 0.82 -5.17 10.39
CA HIS A 35 -0.16 -4.11 10.61
C HIS A 35 -1.11 -4.06 9.42
N HIS A 36 -2.29 -3.47 9.63
CA HIS A 36 -3.24 -3.14 8.57
C HIS A 36 -3.52 -1.65 8.63
N LEU A 37 -4.07 -1.08 7.56
CA LEU A 37 -4.26 0.37 7.44
C LEU A 37 -5.10 0.97 8.59
N ILE A 38 -6.09 0.22 9.08
CA ILE A 38 -7.05 0.68 10.08
C ILE A 38 -7.07 -0.20 11.34
N SER A 39 -6.03 -0.99 11.59
CA SER A 39 -6.01 -1.95 12.71
C SER A 39 -6.11 -1.30 14.08
N ASN A 40 -5.70 -0.03 14.19
CA ASN A 40 -5.84 0.78 15.41
C ASN A 40 -7.30 1.19 15.71
N VAL A 41 -8.17 1.16 14.71
CA VAL A 41 -9.61 1.48 14.85
C VAL A 41 -10.45 0.19 14.86
N VAL A 42 -10.09 -0.78 14.01
CA VAL A 42 -10.77 -2.07 13.89
C VAL A 42 -9.78 -3.19 14.15
N ALA A 43 -9.87 -3.84 15.31
CA ALA A 43 -8.94 -4.92 15.67
C ALA A 43 -9.06 -6.12 14.69
N PRO A 44 -7.94 -6.66 14.16
CA PRO A 44 -7.94 -7.78 13.22
C PRO A 44 -8.06 -9.16 13.90
N THR A 45 -8.46 -9.22 15.18
CA THR A 45 -8.52 -10.46 15.99
C THR A 45 -9.81 -11.27 15.79
N THR A 46 -10.75 -10.77 14.99
CA THR A 46 -11.97 -11.49 14.58
C THR A 46 -12.04 -11.58 13.07
N LEU A 47 -12.77 -12.56 12.52
CA LEU A 47 -12.94 -12.69 11.07
C LEU A 47 -13.57 -11.45 10.43
N ALA A 48 -14.55 -10.84 11.09
CA ALA A 48 -15.19 -9.62 10.60
C ALA A 48 -14.24 -8.42 10.65
N GLY A 49 -13.46 -8.29 11.74
CA GLY A 49 -12.43 -7.27 11.87
C GLY A 49 -11.33 -7.41 10.82
N LEU A 50 -10.83 -8.63 10.61
CA LEU A 50 -9.82 -8.92 9.58
C LEU A 50 -10.35 -8.59 8.17
N ARG A 51 -11.57 -9.01 7.82
CA ARG A 51 -12.18 -8.67 6.52
C ARG A 51 -12.29 -7.16 6.30
N THR A 52 -12.63 -6.42 7.35
CA THR A 52 -12.74 -4.95 7.27
C THR A 52 -11.38 -4.32 7.01
N ASN A 53 -10.32 -4.80 7.68
CA ASN A 53 -8.95 -4.37 7.43
C ASN A 53 -8.50 -4.71 6.01
N LEU A 54 -8.76 -5.93 5.53
CA LEU A 54 -8.41 -6.35 4.17
C LEU A 54 -9.08 -5.50 3.08
N VAL A 55 -10.32 -5.06 3.30
CA VAL A 55 -11.00 -4.13 2.38
C VAL A 55 -10.28 -2.78 2.34
N ALA A 56 -9.89 -2.25 3.50
CA ALA A 56 -9.14 -1.00 3.56
C ALA A 56 -7.77 -1.12 2.88
N ASP A 57 -7.05 -2.23 3.10
CA ASP A 57 -5.76 -2.51 2.46
C ASP A 57 -5.90 -2.61 0.93
N GLY A 58 -6.97 -3.25 0.44
CA GLY A 58 -7.26 -3.33 -0.99
C GLY A 58 -7.57 -1.97 -1.62
N LEU A 59 -8.35 -1.12 -0.93
CA LEU A 59 -8.63 0.24 -1.40
C LEU A 59 -7.36 1.10 -1.44
N PHE A 60 -6.48 0.97 -0.45
CA PHE A 60 -5.17 1.63 -0.46
C PHE A 60 -4.32 1.16 -1.63
N THR A 61 -4.27 -0.15 -1.90
CA THR A 61 -3.54 -0.72 -3.04
C THR A 61 -3.99 -0.11 -4.36
N LEU A 62 -5.31 0.03 -4.59
CA LEU A 62 -5.85 0.67 -5.79
C LEU A 62 -5.43 2.14 -5.94
N GLY A 63 -5.24 2.86 -4.84
CA GLY A 63 -4.75 4.24 -4.87
C GLY A 63 -3.25 4.36 -5.13
N THR A 64 -2.50 3.26 -5.01
CA THR A 64 -1.05 3.21 -5.26
C THR A 64 -0.70 2.74 -6.67
N LEU A 65 -1.66 2.20 -7.41
CA LEU A 65 -1.52 1.80 -8.82
C LEU A 65 -1.91 2.94 -9.77
#